data_AF-V2V0S7-F1
#
_entry.id   AF-V2V0S7-F1
#
_cell.length_a   1.000
_cell.length_b   1.000
_cell.length_c   1.000
_cell.angle_alpha   90.00
_cell.angle_beta   90.00
_cell.angle_gamma   90.00
#
_symmetry.space_group_name_H-M   'P 1'
#
loop_
_entity.id
_entity.type
_entity.pdbx_description
1 polymer ?
#
loop_
_entity_poly.entity_id
_entity_poly.type
_entity_poly.pdbx_seq_one_letter_code
_entity_poly.pdbx_strand_id
1 'polypeptide(L)'
;MNVAKAVQYRYIADWLSEPNIQLHPESLDHIRTHISDLTVQMMKEIASTLKRNPSYTFNQNDFMHEVKFKHLTPSDQKYLLSTLQQIKLKN
;
A
#
# COMPACT_ATOMS: atom_id res chain seq x y z
N MET A 1 -4.51 3.69 -5.18
CA MET A 1 -4.13 3.49 -6.60
C MET A 1 -2.87 4.26 -7.01
N ASN A 2 -2.73 5.56 -6.72
CA ASN A 2 -1.61 6.39 -7.21
C ASN A 2 -0.21 5.87 -6.83
N VAL A 3 0.00 5.52 -5.56
CA VAL A 3 1.30 5.02 -5.07
C VAL A 3 1.72 3.72 -5.75
N ALA A 4 0.78 2.80 -6.00
CA ALA A 4 1.08 1.55 -6.71
C ALA A 4 1.59 1.82 -8.14
N LYS A 5 0.98 2.78 -8.85
CA LYS A 5 1.45 3.17 -10.19
C LYS A 5 2.82 3.83 -10.15
N ALA A 6 3.09 4.68 -9.17
CA ALA A 6 4.40 5.32 -9.01
C ALA A 6 5.51 4.28 -8.77
N VAL A 7 5.25 3.27 -7.94
CA VAL A 7 6.17 2.15 -7.73
C VAL A 7 6.39 1.37 -9.03
N GLN A 8 5.33 1.04 -9.77
CA GLN A 8 5.44 0.35 -11.07
C GLN A 8 6.30 1.13 -12.08
N TYR A 9 6.10 2.45 -12.18
CA TYR A 9 6.91 3.27 -13.09
C TYR A 9 8.39 3.32 -12.71
N ARG A 10 8.71 3.30 -11.42
CA ARG A 10 10.12 3.25 -10.97
C ARG A 10 10.77 1.92 -11.30
N TYR A 11 10.05 0.80 -11.20
CA TYR A 11 10.54 -0.49 -11.70
C TYR A 11 10.77 -0.48 -13.21
N ILE A 12 9.85 0.10 -13.99
CA ILE A 12 10.03 0.26 -15.44
C ILE A 12 11.27 1.10 -15.74
N ALA A 13 11.48 2.21 -15.01
CA ALA A 13 12.66 3.06 -15.17
C ALA A 13 13.98 2.33 -14.87
N ASP A 14 14.02 1.54 -13.79
CA ASP A 14 15.17 0.66 -13.49
C ASP A 14 15.42 -0.30 -14.65
N TRP A 15 14.38 -0.98 -15.16
CA TRP A 15 14.51 -1.97 -16.23
C TRP A 15 14.93 -1.41 -17.58
N LEU A 16 14.75 -0.10 -17.82
CA LEU A 16 15.27 0.55 -19.02
C LEU A 16 16.81 0.63 -19.01
N SER A 17 17.42 0.72 -17.83
CA SER A 17 18.88 0.83 -17.68
C SER A 17 19.53 -0.51 -17.32
N GLU A 18 18.84 -1.31 -16.52
CA GLU A 18 19.27 -2.63 -16.05
C GLU A 18 18.14 -3.64 -16.33
N PRO A 19 18.05 -4.17 -17.57
CA PRO A 19 17.01 -5.12 -17.91
C PRO A 19 17.16 -6.35 -17.02
N ASN A 20 16.12 -6.64 -16.25
CA ASN A 20 16.11 -7.81 -15.37
C ASN A 20 15.65 -9.02 -16.16
N ILE A 21 16.61 -9.70 -16.81
CA ILE A 21 16.40 -10.80 -17.75
C ILE A 21 15.83 -12.06 -17.07
N GLN A 22 15.81 -12.13 -15.73
CA GLN A 22 15.38 -13.32 -14.97
C GLN A 22 14.02 -13.15 -14.26
N LEU A 23 13.33 -12.02 -14.43
CA LEU A 23 12.03 -11.80 -13.82
C LEU A 23 10.96 -12.73 -14.44
N HIS A 24 10.49 -13.68 -13.64
CA HIS A 24 9.32 -14.50 -13.95
C HIS A 24 8.17 -14.01 -13.08
N PRO A 25 7.43 -12.97 -13.51
CA PRO A 25 6.30 -12.48 -12.72
C PRO A 25 5.24 -13.57 -12.60
N GLU A 26 4.59 -13.62 -11.45
CA GLU A 26 3.39 -14.45 -11.27
C GLU A 26 2.28 -14.03 -12.25
N SER A 27 1.31 -14.92 -12.45
CA SER A 27 0.18 -14.60 -13.32
C SER A 27 -0.57 -13.37 -12.81
N LEU A 28 -0.97 -12.51 -13.75
CA LEU A 28 -1.65 -11.26 -13.43
C LEU A 28 -2.98 -11.50 -12.70
N ASP A 29 -3.70 -12.56 -13.06
CA ASP A 29 -4.98 -12.91 -12.43
C ASP A 29 -4.81 -13.37 -10.98
N HIS A 30 -3.75 -14.15 -10.71
CA HIS A 30 -3.39 -14.54 -9.34
C HIS A 30 -3.06 -13.31 -8.47
N ILE A 31 -2.16 -12.44 -8.96
CA ILE A 31 -1.75 -11.24 -8.23
C ILE A 31 -2.92 -10.28 -8.00
N ARG A 32 -3.79 -10.09 -9.01
CA ARG A 32 -5.00 -9.25 -8.86
C ARG A 32 -5.92 -9.78 -7.78
N THR A 33 -6.18 -11.08 -7.77
CA THR A 33 -7.02 -11.72 -6.76
C THR A 33 -6.41 -11.53 -5.36
N HIS A 34 -5.11 -11.79 -5.22
CA HIS A 34 -4.40 -11.62 -3.96
C HIS A 34 -4.46 -10.17 -3.44
N ILE A 35 -4.23 -9.17 -4.31
CA ILE A 35 -4.34 -7.74 -3.95
C ILE A 35 -5.77 -7.38 -3.51
N SER A 36 -6.78 -7.92 -4.19
CA SER A 36 -8.18 -7.71 -3.81
C SER A 36 -8.49 -8.28 -2.43
N ASP A 37 -8.02 -9.50 -2.13
CA ASP A 37 -8.20 -10.13 -0.83
C ASP A 37 -7.52 -9.35 0.29
N LEU A 38 -6.28 -8.89 0.07
CA LEU A 38 -5.55 -8.03 1.01
C LEU A 38 -6.31 -6.72 1.27
N THR A 39 -6.89 -6.13 0.23
CA THR A 39 -7.68 -4.90 0.37
C THR A 39 -8.91 -5.14 1.26
N VAL A 40 -9.61 -6.26 1.06
CA VAL A 40 -10.77 -6.63 1.88
C VAL A 40 -10.36 -6.88 3.34
N GLN A 41 -9.27 -7.58 3.57
CA GLN A 41 -8.75 -7.86 4.92
C GLN A 41 -8.36 -6.56 5.64
N MET A 42 -7.59 -5.70 4.99
CA MET A 42 -7.19 -4.40 5.53
C MET A 42 -8.39 -3.54 5.92
N MET A 43 -9.42 -3.47 5.07
CA MET A 43 -10.63 -2.70 5.40
C MET A 43 -11.41 -3.30 6.59
N LYS A 44 -11.47 -4.63 6.72
CA LYS A 44 -12.08 -5.30 7.88
C LYS A 44 -11.32 -5.00 9.17
N GLU A 45 -10.00 -5.00 9.13
CA GLU A 45 -9.15 -4.68 10.29
C GLU A 45 -9.28 -3.21 10.71
N ILE A 46 -9.26 -2.28 9.74
CA ILE A 46 -9.48 -0.85 10.01
C ILE A 46 -10.86 -0.63 10.63
N ALA A 47 -11.91 -1.22 10.05
CA ALA A 47 -13.26 -1.11 10.60
C ALA A 47 -13.36 -1.69 12.02
N SER A 48 -12.74 -2.85 12.27
CA SER A 48 -12.74 -3.48 13.59
C SER A 48 -11.96 -2.66 14.63
N THR A 49 -10.88 -2.02 14.21
CA THR A 49 -10.08 -1.12 15.06
C THR A 49 -10.86 0.13 15.41
N LEU A 50 -11.51 0.78 14.43
CA LEU A 50 -12.33 1.98 14.67
C LEU A 50 -13.58 1.67 15.51
N LYS A 51 -14.18 0.49 15.39
CA LYS A 51 -15.31 0.08 16.26
C LYS A 51 -14.90 -0.07 17.72
N ARG A 52 -13.68 -0.54 17.98
CA ARG A 52 -13.14 -0.70 19.34
C ARG A 52 -12.63 0.62 19.91
N ASN A 53 -12.03 1.46 19.07
CA ASN A 53 -11.52 2.78 19.44
C ASN A 53 -11.83 3.79 18.31
N PRO A 54 -12.96 4.52 18.41
CA PRO A 54 -13.36 5.50 17.40
C PRO A 54 -12.37 6.65 17.18
N SER A 55 -11.52 6.93 18.19
CA SER A 55 -10.49 7.97 18.15
C SER A 55 -9.12 7.42 17.71
N TYR A 56 -9.05 6.17 17.26
CA TYR A 56 -7.81 5.58 16.77
C TYR A 56 -7.25 6.40 15.60
N THR A 57 -5.95 6.67 15.68
CA THR A 57 -5.19 7.28 14.58
C THR A 57 -3.87 6.53 14.43
N PHE A 58 -3.38 6.47 13.20
CA PHE A 58 -2.09 5.88 12.89
C PHE A 58 -0.97 6.79 13.41
N ASN A 59 0.00 6.20 14.12
CA ASN A 59 1.24 6.88 14.47
C ASN A 59 2.09 7.03 13.20
N GLN A 60 2.47 8.27 12.87
CA GLN A 60 3.25 8.53 11.66
C GLN A 60 4.62 7.86 11.68
N ASN A 61 5.34 7.90 12.81
CA ASN A 61 6.68 7.32 12.89
C ASN A 61 6.62 5.80 12.72
N ASP A 62 5.68 5.15 13.37
CA ASP A 62 5.47 3.70 13.26
C ASP A 62 5.09 3.33 11.82
N PHE A 63 4.14 4.06 11.22
CA PHE A 63 3.73 3.82 9.83
C PHE A 63 4.90 3.97 8.84
N MET A 64 5.67 5.05 8.95
CA MET A 64 6.83 5.30 8.09
C MET A 64 7.94 4.26 8.33
N HIS A 65 8.02 3.72 9.54
CA HIS A 65 8.99 2.69 9.90
C HIS A 65 8.59 1.31 9.36
N GLU A 66 7.32 0.94 9.44
CA GLU A 66 6.79 -0.38 9.08
C GLU A 66 6.46 -0.52 7.59
N VAL A 67 5.90 0.51 6.96
CA VAL A 67 5.47 0.46 5.56
C VAL A 67 6.63 0.81 4.64
N LYS A 68 7.57 -0.11 4.46
CA LYS A 68 8.76 0.07 3.61
C LYS A 68 8.79 -0.96 2.49
N PHE A 69 9.08 -0.50 1.29
CA PHE A 69 9.27 -1.36 0.12
C PHE A 69 10.22 -0.72 -0.88
N LYS A 70 10.86 -1.51 -1.74
CA LYS A 70 11.69 -0.96 -2.83
C LYS A 70 10.84 -0.01 -3.68
N HIS A 71 11.42 1.14 -4.04
CA HIS A 71 10.76 2.22 -4.80
C HIS A 71 9.57 2.90 -4.13
N LEU A 72 9.27 2.62 -2.85
CA LEU A 72 8.33 3.40 -2.07
C LEU A 72 9.06 4.59 -1.44
N THR A 73 8.63 5.81 -1.75
CA THR A 73 9.29 7.03 -1.25
C THR A 73 8.62 7.54 0.04
N PRO A 74 9.29 8.40 0.82
CA PRO A 74 8.67 9.06 1.97
C PRO A 74 7.41 9.86 1.63
N SER A 75 7.34 10.46 0.43
CA SER A 75 6.16 11.18 -0.03
C SER A 75 4.99 10.23 -0.32
N ASP A 76 5.26 9.05 -0.88
CA ASP A 76 4.24 8.02 -1.10
C ASP A 76 3.69 7.51 0.24
N GLN A 77 4.56 7.26 1.23
CA GLN A 77 4.14 6.85 2.58
C GLN A 77 3.25 7.90 3.24
N LYS A 78 3.65 9.18 3.20
CA LYS A 78 2.85 10.29 3.74
C LYS A 78 1.49 10.39 3.04
N TYR A 79 1.46 10.22 1.72
CA TYR A 79 0.21 10.21 0.96
C TYR A 79 -0.69 9.06 1.40
N LEU A 80 -0.17 7.83 1.51
CA LEU A 80 -0.93 6.68 2.03
C LEU A 80 -1.49 6.95 3.43
N LEU A 81 -0.63 7.38 4.37
CA LEU A 81 -1.03 7.66 5.74
C LEU A 81 -2.15 8.70 5.80
N SER A 82 -2.01 9.82 5.08
CA SER A 82 -3.03 10.87 5.07
C SER A 82 -4.36 10.42 4.47
N THR A 83 -4.36 9.46 3.53
CA THR A 83 -5.59 8.86 3.01
C THR A 83 -6.22 7.87 4.00
N LEU A 84 -5.42 7.04 4.68
CA LEU A 84 -5.91 6.08 5.67
C LEU A 84 -6.54 6.78 6.88
N GLN A 85 -5.97 7.91 7.29
CA GLN A 85 -6.50 8.73 8.40
C GLN A 85 -7.86 9.38 8.10
N GLN A 86 -8.32 9.39 6.84
CA GLN A 86 -9.65 9.90 6.48
C GLN A 86 -10.75 8.85 6.63
N ILE A 87 -10.40 7.58 6.85
CA ILE A 87 -11.37 6.50 7.02
C ILE A 87 -12.06 6.67 8.38
N LYS A 88 -13.39 6.68 8.35
CA LYS A 88 -14.26 6.77 9.52
C LYS A 88 -15.43 5.80 9.39
N LEU A 89 -15.98 5.37 10.53
CA LEU A 89 -17.23 4.61 10.53
C LEU A 89 -18.35 5.48 9.95
N LYS A 90 -19.23 4.86 9.18
CA LYS A 90 -20.45 5.51 8.72
C LYS A 90 -21.43 5.55 9.91
N ASN A 91 -21.84 6.75 10.29
CA ASN A 91 -22.92 6.96 11.24
C ASN A 91 -24.26 6.51 10.66
#